data_AF-A0A179IMY1-F1
#
_entry.id   AF-A0A179IMY1-F1
#
_cell.length_a   1.000
_cell.length_b   1.000
_cell.length_c   1.000
_cell.angle_alpha   90.00
_cell.angle_beta   90.00
_cell.angle_gamma   90.00
#
_symmetry.space_group_name_H-M   'P 1'
#
loop_
_entity.id
_entity.type
_entity.pdbx_description
1 polymer ?
#
loop_
_entity_poly.entity_id
_entity_poly.type
_entity_poly.pdbx_seq_one_letter_code
_entity_poly.pdbx_strand_id
1 'polypeptide(L)'
;MDRARFLIRRSLALLLLAAVGLATALGIEWLKEAFFSSLAGTGISWARVAGGLVLFFGGLAFLGGLIFYRDAKRNYLQPRFLKWYRKKMRSRNARGADASTRRAGARSFPTKTPRP
;
A
#
# COMPACT_ATOMS: atom_id res chain seq x y z
N MET A 1 26.21 2.79 6.67
CA MET A 1 24.89 2.79 7.34
C MET A 1 23.72 2.41 6.41
N ASP A 2 23.96 2.10 5.14
CA ASP A 2 22.89 1.83 4.14
C ASP A 2 22.28 0.43 4.20
N ARG A 3 23.03 -0.56 4.70
CA ARG A 3 22.59 -1.97 4.80
C ARG A 3 21.43 -2.14 5.80
N ALA A 4 21.48 -1.45 6.94
CA ALA A 4 20.44 -1.49 7.97
C ALA A 4 19.08 -0.99 7.46
N ARG A 5 19.07 0.06 6.63
CA ARG A 5 17.84 0.62 6.05
C ARG A 5 17.15 -0.35 5.09
N PHE A 6 17.92 -1.20 4.39
CA PHE A 6 17.35 -2.21 3.49
C PHE A 6 16.78 -3.40 4.28
N LEU A 7 17.48 -3.81 5.34
CA LEU A 7 17.02 -4.87 6.25
C LEU A 7 15.72 -4.46 6.93
N ILE A 8 15.65 -3.27 7.56
CA ILE A 8 14.45 -2.76 8.24
C ILE A 8 13.24 -2.73 7.29
N ARG A 9 13.43 -2.31 6.03
CA ARG A 9 12.35 -2.30 5.01
C ARG A 9 11.86 -3.70 4.64
N ARG A 10 12.75 -4.69 4.56
CA ARG A 10 12.39 -6.09 4.28
C ARG A 10 11.69 -6.73 5.48
N SER A 11 12.21 -6.51 6.68
CA SER A 11 11.62 -7.02 7.92
C SER A 11 10.22 -6.48 8.16
N LEU A 12 10.00 -5.17 7.97
CA LEU A 12 8.66 -4.57 8.09
C LEU A 12 7.67 -5.19 7.09
N ALA A 13 8.11 -5.42 5.85
CA ALA A 13 7.25 -6.06 4.85
C ALA A 13 6.89 -7.49 5.21
N LEU A 14 7.83 -8.26 5.78
CA LEU A 14 7.59 -9.61 6.29
C LEU A 14 6.68 -9.59 7.52
N LEU A 15 6.86 -8.63 8.43
CA LEU A 15 6.05 -8.50 9.64
C LEU A 15 4.59 -8.13 9.30
N LEU A 16 4.41 -7.20 8.35
CA LEU A 16 3.09 -6.84 7.81
C LEU A 16 2.42 -8.03 7.10
N LEU A 17 3.19 -8.81 6.33
CA LEU A 17 2.68 -10.00 5.66
C LEU A 17 2.32 -11.12 6.66
N ALA A 18 3.14 -11.30 7.69
CA ALA A 18 2.91 -12.26 8.76
C ALA A 18 1.68 -11.90 9.60
N ALA A 19 1.53 -10.61 9.97
CA ALA A 19 0.37 -10.13 10.72
C ALA A 19 -0.94 -10.39 9.97
N VAL A 20 -0.96 -10.14 8.66
CA VAL A 20 -2.15 -10.44 7.85
C VAL A 20 -2.40 -11.93 7.67
N GLY A 21 -1.34 -12.73 7.52
CA GLY A 21 -1.45 -14.18 7.46
C GLY A 21 -2.08 -14.75 8.72
N LEU A 22 -1.59 -14.32 9.90
CA LEU A 22 -2.14 -14.71 11.20
C LEU A 22 -3.59 -14.27 11.36
N ALA A 23 -3.92 -13.01 11.04
CA ALA A 23 -5.28 -12.50 11.15
C ALA A 23 -6.27 -13.31 10.29
N THR A 24 -5.85 -13.69 9.10
CA THR A 24 -6.66 -14.50 8.18
C THR A 24 -6.87 -15.92 8.73
N ALA A 25 -5.79 -16.56 9.22
CA ALA A 25 -5.86 -17.89 9.81
C ALA A 25 -6.77 -17.93 11.04
N LEU A 26 -6.62 -16.97 11.95
CA LEU A 26 -7.46 -16.82 13.14
C LEU A 26 -8.94 -16.58 12.78
N GLY A 27 -9.22 -15.82 11.72
CA GLY A 27 -10.58 -15.61 11.24
C GLY A 27 -11.25 -16.91 10.76
N ILE A 28 -10.54 -17.72 9.98
CA ILE A 28 -11.04 -19.04 9.51
C ILE A 28 -11.23 -19.99 10.69
N GLU A 29 -10.29 -19.99 11.64
CA GLU A 29 -10.35 -20.84 12.83
C GLU A 29 -11.59 -20.55 13.68
N TRP A 30 -11.93 -19.28 13.86
CA TRP A 30 -13.14 -18.85 14.57
C TRP A 30 -14.43 -19.22 13.82
N LEU A 31 -14.43 -19.16 12.48
CA LEU A 31 -15.56 -19.67 11.70
C LEU A 31 -15.73 -21.17 11.88
N LYS A 32 -14.63 -21.94 11.83
CA LYS A 32 -14.64 -23.38 12.06
C LYS A 32 -15.24 -23.69 13.43
N GLU A 33 -14.77 -23.02 14.48
CA GLU A 33 -15.32 -23.18 15.83
C GLU A 33 -16.81 -22.87 15.92
N ALA A 34 -17.27 -21.78 15.30
CA ALA A 34 -18.69 -21.43 15.28
C ALA A 34 -19.54 -22.45 14.52
N PHE A 35 -19.03 -23.00 13.42
CA PHE A 35 -19.68 -24.09 12.69
C PHE A 35 -19.77 -25.38 13.52
N PHE A 36 -18.67 -25.76 14.19
CA PHE A 36 -18.68 -26.94 15.08
C PHE A 36 -19.59 -26.74 16.30
N SER A 37 -19.68 -25.54 16.88
CA SER A 37 -20.59 -25.28 18.00
C SER A 37 -22.06 -25.39 17.57
N SER A 38 -22.37 -24.98 16.33
CA SER A 38 -23.68 -25.16 15.72
C SER A 38 -24.02 -26.63 15.50
N LEU A 39 -23.06 -27.43 15.04
CA LEU A 39 -23.24 -28.87 14.81
C LEU A 39 -23.33 -29.67 16.12
N ALA A 40 -22.60 -29.27 17.15
CA ALA A 40 -22.60 -29.90 18.46
C ALA A 40 -23.86 -29.59 19.31
N GLY A 41 -24.82 -28.82 18.78
CA GLY A 41 -26.05 -28.46 19.49
C GLY A 41 -25.87 -27.41 20.59
N THR A 42 -24.67 -26.87 20.78
CA THR A 42 -24.35 -25.85 21.80
C THR A 42 -24.84 -24.44 21.46
N GLY A 43 -25.51 -24.27 20.31
CA GLY A 43 -26.01 -22.98 19.81
C GLY A 43 -24.95 -22.17 19.05
N ILE A 44 -25.42 -21.22 18.24
CA ILE A 44 -24.56 -20.36 17.42
C ILE A 44 -24.11 -19.16 18.26
N SER A 45 -22.80 -19.07 18.52
CA SER A 45 -22.21 -17.88 19.14
C SER A 45 -22.04 -16.77 18.10
N TRP A 46 -23.06 -15.90 17.96
CA TRP A 46 -23.02 -14.74 17.06
C TRP A 46 -21.77 -13.85 17.23
N ALA A 47 -21.25 -13.74 18.45
CA ALA A 47 -20.01 -13.02 18.73
C ALA A 47 -18.77 -13.66 18.07
N ARG A 48 -18.66 -14.99 18.08
CA ARG A 48 -17.59 -15.72 17.39
C ARG A 48 -17.74 -15.65 15.88
N VAL A 49 -18.98 -15.75 15.37
CA VAL A 49 -19.27 -15.59 13.93
C VAL A 49 -18.89 -14.19 13.45
N ALA A 50 -19.34 -13.15 14.15
CA ALA A 50 -19.02 -11.77 13.80
C ALA A 50 -17.52 -11.48 13.92
N GLY A 51 -16.87 -11.94 14.98
CA GLY A 51 -15.42 -11.81 15.17
C GLY A 51 -14.63 -12.49 14.07
N GLY A 52 -14.99 -13.74 13.72
CA GLY A 52 -14.38 -14.48 12.62
C GLY A 52 -14.62 -13.82 11.25
N LEU A 53 -15.82 -13.30 10.99
CA LEU A 53 -16.13 -12.54 9.77
C LEU A 53 -15.24 -11.30 9.65
N VAL A 54 -15.11 -10.52 10.73
CA VAL A 54 -14.31 -9.29 10.74
C VAL A 54 -12.83 -9.61 10.54
N LEU A 55 -12.30 -10.65 11.20
CA LEU A 55 -10.91 -11.07 10.99
C LEU A 55 -10.66 -11.61 9.58
N PHE A 56 -11.62 -12.36 9.02
CA PHE A 56 -11.53 -12.90 7.67
C PHE A 56 -11.57 -11.80 6.61
N PHE A 57 -12.60 -10.94 6.62
CA PHE A 57 -12.73 -9.83 5.67
C PHE A 57 -11.66 -8.77 5.90
N GLY A 58 -11.28 -8.50 7.15
CA GLY A 58 -10.19 -7.60 7.48
C GLY A 58 -8.85 -8.10 6.95
N GLY A 59 -8.54 -9.38 7.19
CA GLY A 59 -7.34 -10.04 6.65
C GLY A 59 -7.32 -10.03 5.12
N LEU A 60 -8.44 -10.35 4.48
CA LEU A 60 -8.57 -10.39 3.02
C LEU A 60 -8.49 -9.00 2.38
N ALA A 61 -9.15 -8.00 2.97
CA ALA A 61 -9.10 -6.62 2.50
C ALA A 61 -7.68 -6.04 2.64
N PHE A 62 -6.99 -6.35 3.74
CA PHE A 62 -5.62 -5.92 3.95
C PHE A 62 -4.65 -6.64 3.01
N LEU A 63 -4.82 -7.95 2.81
CA LEU A 63 -4.02 -8.72 1.86
C LEU A 63 -4.22 -8.20 0.43
N GLY A 64 -5.47 -8.01 0.01
CA GLY A 64 -5.82 -7.45 -1.30
C GLY A 64 -5.31 -6.03 -1.50
N GLY A 65 -5.43 -5.17 -0.49
CA GLY A 65 -4.89 -3.81 -0.51
C GLY A 65 -3.37 -3.77 -0.59
N LEU A 66 -2.68 -4.65 0.14
CA LEU A 66 -1.22 -4.77 0.12
C LEU A 66 -0.73 -5.32 -1.22
N ILE A 67 -1.38 -6.36 -1.77
CA ILE A 67 -1.10 -6.88 -3.11
C ILE A 67 -1.28 -5.76 -4.13
N PHE A 68 -2.39 -5.03 -4.11
CA PHE A 68 -2.68 -3.97 -5.07
C PHE A 68 -1.64 -2.84 -5.01
N TYR A 69 -1.25 -2.40 -3.80
CA TYR A 69 -0.23 -1.37 -3.64
C TYR A 69 1.17 -1.84 -4.06
N ARG A 70 1.52 -3.11 -3.79
CA ARG A 70 2.80 -3.70 -4.22
C ARG A 70 2.85 -3.87 -5.73
N ASP A 71 1.75 -4.31 -6.32
CA ASP A 71 1.66 -4.62 -7.75
C ASP A 71 1.58 -3.34 -8.61
N ALA A 72 1.00 -2.27 -8.07
CA ALA A 72 0.97 -0.93 -8.68
C ALA A 72 2.35 -0.36 -9.01
N LYS A 73 3.40 -0.77 -8.29
CA LYS A 73 4.77 -0.34 -8.58
C LYS A 73 5.48 -1.19 -9.63
N ARG A 74 5.02 -2.42 -9.90
CA ARG A 74 5.66 -3.34 -10.85
C ARG A 74 4.98 -3.40 -12.21
N ASN A 75 3.98 -2.55 -12.46
CA ASN A 75 3.36 -2.38 -13.77
C ASN A 75 2.65 -3.64 -14.31
N TYR A 76 2.16 -4.52 -13.42
CA TYR A 76 1.39 -5.72 -13.77
C TYR A 76 -0.13 -5.51 -13.74
N LEU A 77 -0.61 -4.33 -13.34
CA LEU A 77 -2.02 -3.99 -13.45
C LEU A 77 -2.40 -3.71 -14.90
N GLN A 78 -3.62 -4.13 -15.27
CA GLN A 78 -4.19 -3.87 -16.60
C GLN A 78 -4.00 -2.39 -17.02
N PRO A 79 -3.71 -2.13 -18.31
CA PRO A 79 -3.34 -0.80 -18.83
C PRO A 79 -4.40 0.30 -18.57
N ARG A 80 -5.64 -0.08 -18.23
CA ARG A 80 -6.71 0.84 -17.83
C ARG A 80 -6.45 1.49 -16.46
N PHE A 81 -5.95 0.76 -15.47
CA PHE A 81 -5.68 1.28 -14.11
C PHE A 81 -4.37 2.06 -14.03
N LEU A 82 -3.41 1.75 -14.91
CA LEU A 82 -2.13 2.45 -14.97
C LEU A 82 -2.25 3.92 -15.38
N LYS A 83 -3.25 4.27 -16.22
CA LYS A 83 -3.46 5.65 -16.70
C LYS A 83 -3.69 6.63 -15.55
N TRP A 84 -4.45 6.24 -14.53
CA TRP A 84 -4.76 7.10 -13.39
C TRP A 84 -3.53 7.40 -12.54
N TYR A 85 -2.72 6.38 -12.25
CA TYR A 85 -1.48 6.54 -11.48
C TYR A 85 -0.44 7.39 -12.25
N ARG A 86 -0.26 7.14 -13.56
CA ARG A 86 0.70 7.86 -14.41
C ARG A 86 0.32 9.34 -14.59
N LYS A 87 -0.98 9.66 -14.66
CA LYS A 87 -1.47 11.06 -14.73
C LYS A 87 -1.09 11.86 -13.49
N LYS A 88 -1.24 11.27 -12.29
CA LYS A 88 -0.88 11.91 -11.02
C LYS A 88 0.63 12.20 -10.95
N MET A 89 1.48 11.25 -11.36
CA MET A 89 2.94 11.46 -11.41
C MET A 89 3.37 12.51 -12.43
N ARG A 90 2.76 12.54 -13.62
CA ARG A 90 3.09 13.50 -14.67
C ARG A 90 2.88 14.95 -14.21
N SER A 91 1.82 15.21 -13.43
CA SER A 91 1.56 16.54 -12.85
C SER A 91 2.53 16.95 -11.72
N ARG A 92 3.18 16.00 -11.03
CA ARG A 92 4.24 16.29 -10.05
C ARG A 92 5.56 16.60 -10.75
N ASN A 93 5.94 15.82 -11.77
CA ASN A 93 7.16 16.09 -12.55
C ASN A 93 7.06 17.40 -13.33
N ALA A 94 5.91 17.73 -13.90
CA ALA A 94 5.70 19.01 -14.58
C ALA A 94 5.84 20.22 -13.63
N ARG A 95 5.29 20.11 -12.40
CA ARG A 95 5.46 21.15 -11.37
C ARG A 95 6.89 21.27 -10.87
N GLY A 96 7.61 20.16 -10.74
CA GLY A 96 9.03 20.15 -10.38
C GLY A 96 9.92 20.77 -11.46
N ALA A 97 9.61 20.52 -12.73
CA ALA A 97 10.34 21.06 -13.88
C ALA A 97 10.14 22.58 -14.06
N ASP A 98 8.92 23.10 -13.84
CA ASP A 98 8.66 24.56 -13.84
C ASP A 98 9.40 25.23 -12.66
N ALA A 99 9.37 24.62 -11.46
CA ALA A 99 10.07 25.14 -10.30
C ALA A 99 11.61 25.19 -10.48
N SER A 100 12.22 24.20 -11.13
CA SER A 100 13.66 24.23 -11.44
C SER A 100 14.00 25.25 -12.53
N THR A 101 13.13 25.43 -13.52
CA THR A 101 13.33 26.36 -14.64
C THR A 101 13.21 27.81 -14.19
N ARG A 102 12.23 28.15 -13.34
CA ARG A 102 12.13 29.49 -12.72
C ARG A 102 13.34 29.82 -11.85
N ARG A 103 13.88 28.84 -11.14
CA ARG A 103 15.07 29.02 -10.27
C ARG A 103 16.39 29.08 -11.04
N ALA A 104 16.40 28.63 -12.30
CA ALA A 104 17.53 28.77 -13.23
C ALA A 104 17.49 30.15 -13.93
N GLY A 105 16.32 30.58 -14.40
CA GLY A 105 16.14 31.91 -15.02
C GLY A 105 16.32 33.08 -14.04
N ALA A 106 16.02 32.90 -12.75
CA ALA A 106 16.29 33.91 -11.72
C ALA A 106 17.78 34.10 -11.40
N ARG A 107 18.67 33.20 -11.87
CA ARG A 107 20.12 33.28 -11.63
C ARG A 107 20.91 33.91 -12.79
N SER A 108 20.29 34.11 -13.95
CA SER A 108 20.89 34.89 -15.03
C SER A 108 20.61 36.38 -14.81
N PHE A 109 21.40 37.01 -13.95
CA PHE A 109 21.48 38.48 -13.89
C PHE A 109 22.06 38.99 -15.23
N PRO A 110 21.48 40.02 -15.85
CA PRO A 110 22.02 40.59 -17.07
C PRO A 110 23.26 41.42 -16.71
N THR A 111 24.46 40.88 -16.97
CA THR A 111 25.67 41.71 -17.05
C THR A 111 25.61 42.52 -18.33
N LYS A 112 24.91 43.66 -18.30
CA LYS A 112 25.10 44.71 -19.30
C LYS A 112 26.51 45.27 -19.09
N THR A 113 27.47 44.74 -19.84
CA THR A 113 28.72 45.43 -20.11
C THR A 113 28.45 46.43 -21.23
N PRO A 114 28.50 47.75 -20.99
CA PRO A 114 28.60 48.71 -22.08
C PRO A 114 30.01 48.57 -22.67
N ARG A 115 30.09 48.16 -23.94
CA ARG A 115 31.21 48.53 -24.81
C ARG A 115 30.80 49.77 -25.60
N PRO A 116 31.71 50.56 -26.16
CA PRO A 116 33.18 50.59 -26.00
C PRO A 116 33.67 51.70 -25.07
#